data_AF-A0A956IWE9-F1
#
_entry.id   AF-A0A956IWE9-F1
#
_cell.length_a   1.000
_cell.length_b   1.000
_cell.length_c   1.000
_cell.angle_alpha   90.00
_cell.angle_beta   90.00
_cell.angle_gamma   90.00
#
_symmetry.space_group_name_H-M   'P 1'
#
loop_
_entity.id
_entity.type
_entity.pdbx_description
1 polymer ?
#
loop_
_entity_poly.entity_id
_entity_poly.type
_entity_poly.pdbx_seq_one_letter_code
_entity_poly.pdbx_strand_id
1 'polypeptide(L)'
;MTADRHAAAAARVAHEDLLIFINAAFACTGQREFYSDGHRQTVAIGFLHEYIRGNYRRLYARALAAGINDYNRARIIVELLTHARGLDPDERAREGALIAAALAELPPPRAYRALRALKERRINNRRTRAIIGEYLAQRRDLAFDAVKYRGKVRALSRHA
;
A
#
# COMPACT_ATOMS: atom_id res chain seq x y z
N MET A 1 -31.22 17.38 15.87
CA MET A 1 -31.69 16.00 15.60
C MET A 1 -31.34 15.52 14.19
N THR A 2 -31.45 16.35 13.15
CA THR A 2 -31.12 16.00 11.75
C THR A 2 -29.62 15.81 11.50
N ALA A 3 -28.75 16.69 12.01
CA ALA A 3 -27.29 16.58 11.84
C ALA A 3 -26.70 15.26 12.41
N ASP A 4 -27.22 14.82 13.55
CA ASP A 4 -26.81 13.58 14.22
C ASP A 4 -27.22 12.33 13.40
N ARG A 5 -28.39 12.38 12.76
CA ARG A 5 -28.86 11.34 11.84
C ARG A 5 -27.99 11.23 10.58
N HIS A 6 -27.54 12.37 10.04
CA HIS A 6 -26.63 12.39 8.89
C HIS A 6 -25.24 11.88 9.25
N ALA A 7 -24.71 12.23 10.42
CA ALA A 7 -23.45 11.70 10.92
C ALA A 7 -23.51 10.17 11.11
N ALA A 8 -24.60 9.65 11.69
CA ALA A 8 -24.81 8.22 11.85
C ALA A 8 -24.92 7.49 10.49
N ALA A 9 -25.63 8.08 9.53
CA ALA A 9 -25.73 7.52 8.17
C ALA A 9 -24.36 7.50 7.46
N ALA A 10 -23.58 8.59 7.56
CA ALA A 10 -22.23 8.65 6.99
C ALA A 10 -21.28 7.63 7.63
N ALA A 11 -21.36 7.47 8.96
CA ALA A 11 -20.58 6.46 9.67
C ALA A 11 -20.94 5.04 9.18
N ARG A 12 -22.23 4.75 8.98
CA ARG A 12 -22.68 3.46 8.46
C ARG A 12 -22.12 3.17 7.05
N VAL A 13 -22.20 4.14 6.14
CA VAL A 13 -21.63 4.01 4.78
C VAL A 13 -20.13 3.74 4.85
N ALA A 14 -19.39 4.47 5.69
CA ALA A 14 -17.96 4.25 5.87
C ALA A 14 -17.62 2.83 6.38
N HIS A 15 -18.46 2.26 7.26
CA HIS A 15 -18.28 0.88 7.73
C HIS A 15 -18.58 -0.15 6.62
N GLU A 16 -19.66 0.03 5.88
CA GLU A 16 -20.03 -0.84 4.76
C GLU A 16 -18.94 -0.82 3.67
N ASP A 17 -18.47 0.37 3.29
CA ASP A 17 -17.36 0.57 2.34
C ASP A 17 -16.07 -0.15 2.80
N LEU A 18 -15.74 -0.04 4.10
CA LEU A 18 -14.55 -0.68 4.67
C LEU A 18 -14.66 -2.20 4.65
N LEU A 19 -15.82 -2.76 5.01
CA LEU A 19 -16.04 -4.21 5.00
C LEU A 19 -15.92 -4.76 3.58
N ILE A 20 -16.52 -4.08 2.60
CA ILE A 20 -16.41 -4.45 1.18
C ILE A 20 -14.94 -4.45 0.76
N PHE A 21 -14.20 -3.38 1.09
CA PHE A 21 -12.78 -3.28 0.73
C PHE A 21 -11.93 -4.37 1.37
N ILE A 22 -12.06 -4.61 2.67
CA ILE A 22 -11.27 -5.61 3.38
C ILE A 22 -11.54 -7.01 2.82
N ASN A 23 -12.80 -7.38 2.62
CA ASN A 23 -13.16 -8.67 2.04
C ASN A 23 -12.59 -8.84 0.63
N ALA A 24 -12.71 -7.81 -0.21
CA ALA A 24 -12.12 -7.82 -1.55
C ALA A 24 -10.59 -7.90 -1.51
N ALA A 25 -9.93 -7.23 -0.55
CA ALA A 25 -8.49 -7.24 -0.36
C ALA A 25 -7.96 -8.56 0.24
N PHE A 26 -8.81 -9.35 0.90
CA PHE A 26 -8.47 -10.73 1.25
C PHE A 26 -8.53 -11.64 0.04
N ALA A 27 -9.63 -11.59 -0.72
CA ALA A 27 -9.89 -12.51 -1.83
C ALA A 27 -9.05 -12.23 -3.09
N CYS A 28 -8.86 -10.97 -3.47
CA CYS A 28 -8.21 -10.63 -4.74
C CYS A 28 -6.67 -10.73 -4.62
N THR A 29 -6.04 -11.66 -5.34
CA THR A 29 -4.59 -11.93 -5.22
C THR A 29 -3.74 -11.37 -6.37
N GLY A 30 -4.34 -10.64 -7.30
CA GLY A 30 -3.67 -10.10 -8.49
C GLY A 30 -3.25 -11.17 -9.51
N GLN A 31 -3.66 -12.42 -9.31
CA GLN A 31 -3.55 -13.50 -10.29
C GLN A 31 -4.76 -13.47 -11.23
N ARG A 32 -4.58 -13.88 -12.49
CA ARG A 32 -5.70 -14.23 -13.36
C ARG A 32 -6.24 -15.57 -12.87
N GLU A 33 -7.39 -15.58 -12.20
CA GLU A 33 -8.04 -16.83 -11.82
C GLU A 33 -8.56 -17.54 -13.10
N PHE A 34 -8.27 -18.84 -13.21
CA PHE A 34 -8.46 -19.64 -14.43
C PHE A 34 -9.92 -19.80 -14.90
N TYR A 35 -10.91 -19.29 -14.15
CA TYR A 35 -12.34 -19.43 -14.45
C TYR A 35 -13.14 -18.13 -14.40
N SER A 36 -12.51 -16.99 -14.16
CA SER A 36 -13.17 -15.69 -14.19
C SER A 36 -12.32 -14.68 -14.97
N ASP A 37 -13.00 -13.73 -15.61
CA ASP A 37 -12.43 -12.71 -16.47
C ASP A 37 -11.54 -11.77 -15.62
N GLY A 38 -10.30 -12.19 -15.28
CA GLY A 38 -9.43 -11.55 -14.28
C GLY A 38 -9.13 -10.07 -14.52
N HIS A 39 -9.43 -9.58 -15.72
CA HIS A 39 -9.46 -8.16 -16.03
C HIS A 39 -10.56 -7.40 -15.25
N ARG A 40 -11.79 -7.93 -15.18
CA ARG A 40 -12.91 -7.32 -14.45
C ARG A 40 -12.63 -7.23 -12.95
N GLN A 41 -12.08 -8.30 -12.36
CA GLN A 41 -11.74 -8.32 -10.93
C GLN A 41 -10.60 -7.33 -10.61
N THR A 42 -9.59 -7.22 -11.48
CA THR A 42 -8.49 -6.25 -11.33
C THR A 42 -8.97 -4.80 -11.45
N VAL A 43 -9.92 -4.54 -12.36
CA VAL A 43 -10.57 -3.23 -12.51
C VAL A 43 -11.42 -2.90 -11.28
N ALA A 44 -12.20 -3.87 -10.77
CA ALA A 44 -13.05 -3.68 -9.59
C ALA A 44 -12.25 -3.43 -8.31
N ILE A 45 -11.23 -4.25 -8.00
CA ILE A 45 -10.37 -4.01 -6.84
C ILE A 45 -9.59 -2.70 -7.00
N GLY A 46 -9.20 -2.36 -8.24
CA GLY A 46 -8.50 -1.12 -8.51
C GLY A 46 -9.31 0.12 -8.22
N PHE A 47 -10.59 0.11 -8.62
CA PHE A 47 -11.55 1.15 -8.24
C PHE A 47 -11.70 1.25 -6.72
N LEU A 48 -11.84 0.13 -6.01
CA LEU A 48 -11.95 0.14 -4.54
C LEU A 48 -10.71 0.75 -3.86
N HIS A 49 -9.50 0.44 -4.35
CA HIS A 49 -8.28 1.07 -3.83
C HIS A 49 -8.30 2.60 -4.00
N GLU A 50 -8.71 3.07 -5.17
CA GLU A 50 -8.78 4.51 -5.46
C GLU A 50 -9.85 5.19 -4.60
N TYR A 51 -11.05 4.60 -4.55
CA TYR A 51 -12.18 5.10 -3.78
C TYR A 51 -11.87 5.18 -2.28
N ILE A 52 -11.35 4.10 -1.67
CA ILE A 52 -11.06 4.09 -0.23
C ILE A 52 -9.86 4.99 0.10
N ARG A 53 -8.84 5.06 -0.75
CA ARG A 53 -7.73 6.02 -0.57
C ARG A 53 -8.22 7.47 -0.62
N GLY A 54 -9.12 7.78 -1.55
CA GLY A 54 -9.65 9.13 -1.77
C GLY A 54 -10.56 9.60 -0.64
N ASN A 55 -11.48 8.73 -0.20
CA ASN A 55 -12.50 9.10 0.78
C ASN A 55 -12.09 8.79 2.23
N TYR A 56 -11.28 7.75 2.45
CA TYR A 56 -10.97 7.21 3.77
C TYR A 56 -9.48 6.85 3.93
N ARG A 57 -8.57 7.73 3.52
CA ARG A 57 -7.12 7.47 3.50
C ARG A 57 -6.56 6.87 4.79
N ARG A 58 -7.00 7.37 5.95
CA ARG A 58 -6.55 6.87 7.26
C ARG A 58 -6.94 5.40 7.47
N LEU A 59 -8.12 4.99 7.02
CA LEU A 59 -8.56 3.59 7.04
C LEU A 59 -7.79 2.77 6.00
N TYR A 60 -7.58 3.32 4.80
CA TYR A 60 -6.77 2.71 3.76
C TYR A 60 -5.36 2.36 4.24
N ALA A 61 -4.70 3.27 4.96
CA ALA A 61 -3.38 3.02 5.55
C ALA A 61 -3.42 1.94 6.65
N ARG A 62 -4.45 1.96 7.51
CA ARG A 62 -4.62 0.97 8.59
C ARG A 62 -4.88 -0.43 8.08
N ALA A 63 -5.41 -0.59 6.87
CA ALA A 63 -5.58 -1.90 6.25
C ALA A 63 -4.23 -2.65 6.06
N LEU A 64 -3.09 -1.95 6.09
CA LEU A 64 -1.77 -2.59 6.15
C LEU A 64 -1.59 -3.47 7.39
N ALA A 65 -2.26 -3.16 8.49
CA ALA A 65 -2.24 -3.93 9.74
C ALA A 65 -3.40 -4.93 9.87
N ALA A 66 -4.30 -5.00 8.88
CA ALA A 66 -5.50 -5.84 8.94
C ALA A 66 -5.28 -7.29 8.47
N GLY A 67 -4.04 -7.68 8.14
CA GLY A 67 -3.73 -9.04 7.69
C GLY A 67 -4.11 -9.36 6.24
N ILE A 68 -4.44 -8.35 5.43
CA ILE A 68 -4.72 -8.54 4.00
C ILE A 68 -3.50 -9.11 3.26
N ASN A 69 -3.72 -9.73 2.11
CA ASN A 69 -2.66 -10.42 1.39
C ASN A 69 -1.54 -9.47 0.88
N ASP A 70 -0.36 -10.05 0.62
CA ASP A 70 0.82 -9.29 0.20
C ASP A 70 0.63 -8.46 -1.08
N TYR A 71 -0.23 -8.92 -2.00
CA TYR A 71 -0.51 -8.19 -3.24
C TYR A 71 -1.19 -6.85 -2.92
N ASN A 72 -2.23 -6.87 -2.08
CA ASN A 72 -2.93 -5.66 -1.68
C ASN A 72 -2.09 -4.80 -0.74
N ARG A 73 -1.31 -5.37 0.19
CA ARG A 73 -0.34 -4.60 1.00
C ARG A 73 0.65 -3.83 0.14
N ALA A 74 1.27 -4.51 -0.84
CA ALA A 74 2.21 -3.88 -1.78
C ALA A 74 1.53 -2.76 -2.57
N ARG A 75 0.30 -2.96 -3.04
CA ARG A 75 -0.47 -1.93 -3.74
C ARG A 75 -0.77 -0.73 -2.85
N ILE A 76 -1.24 -0.94 -1.62
CA ILE A 76 -1.50 0.14 -0.66
C ILE A 76 -0.24 0.98 -0.43
N ILE A 77 0.92 0.35 -0.18
CA ILE A 77 2.20 1.06 0.01
C ILE A 77 2.51 1.96 -1.19
N VAL A 78 2.39 1.43 -2.42
CA VAL A 78 2.68 2.20 -3.64
C VAL A 78 1.72 3.38 -3.79
N GLU A 79 0.42 3.17 -3.58
CA GLU A 79 -0.60 4.21 -3.72
C GLU A 79 -0.46 5.32 -2.65
N LEU A 80 -0.16 4.94 -1.40
CA LEU A 80 0.06 5.91 -0.32
C LEU A 80 1.26 6.83 -0.61
N LEU A 81 2.37 6.26 -1.09
CA LEU A 81 3.59 7.01 -1.39
C LEU A 81 3.47 7.83 -2.68
N THR A 82 2.68 7.37 -3.64
CA THR A 82 2.34 8.13 -4.86
C THR A 82 1.52 9.38 -4.50
N HIS A 83 0.56 9.24 -3.58
CA HIS A 83 -0.39 10.29 -3.23
C HIS A 83 -0.13 10.89 -1.84
N ALA A 84 1.12 11.28 -1.54
CA ALA A 84 1.52 11.79 -0.22
C ALA A 84 1.36 13.31 0.00
N ARG A 85 0.86 14.04 -1.02
CA ARG A 85 0.71 15.51 -0.98
C ARG A 85 -0.40 15.91 -0.02
N GLY A 86 -0.20 16.99 0.74
CA GLY A 86 -1.22 17.56 1.62
C GLY A 86 -1.40 16.86 2.97
N LEU A 87 -0.60 15.84 3.28
CA LEU A 87 -0.64 15.20 4.60
C LEU A 87 -0.03 16.09 5.68
N ASP A 88 -0.76 16.19 6.78
CA ASP A 88 -0.28 16.71 8.06
C ASP A 88 0.93 15.88 8.56
N PRO A 89 1.91 16.48 9.28
CA PRO A 89 3.07 15.77 9.80
C PRO A 89 2.73 14.53 10.65
N ASP A 90 1.71 14.58 11.49
CA ASP A 90 1.36 13.46 12.38
C ASP A 90 0.74 12.30 11.60
N GLU A 91 -0.13 12.61 10.64
CA GLU A 91 -0.68 11.61 9.73
C GLU A 91 0.41 10.98 8.88
N ARG A 92 1.34 11.80 8.38
CA ARG A 92 2.49 11.34 7.61
C ARG A 92 3.38 10.39 8.43
N ALA A 93 3.63 10.70 9.69
CA ALA A 93 4.42 9.86 10.59
C ALA A 93 3.72 8.52 10.88
N ARG A 94 2.43 8.55 11.27
CA ARG A 94 1.63 7.34 11.51
C ARG A 94 1.53 6.45 10.28
N GLU A 95 1.28 7.04 9.12
CA GLU A 95 1.24 6.31 7.84
C GLU A 95 2.63 5.75 7.48
N GLY A 96 3.70 6.50 7.75
CA GLY A 96 5.08 6.03 7.58
C GLY A 96 5.39 4.78 8.42
N ALA A 97 5.01 4.77 9.69
CA ALA A 97 5.21 3.62 10.58
C ALA A 97 4.47 2.36 10.08
N LEU A 98 3.22 2.53 9.62
CA LEU A 98 2.46 1.42 9.02
C LEU A 98 3.12 0.89 7.75
N ILE A 99 3.64 1.78 6.89
CA ILE A 99 4.36 1.38 5.68
C ILE A 99 5.66 0.64 6.02
N ALA A 100 6.43 1.14 6.99
CA ALA A 100 7.70 0.52 7.40
C ALA A 100 7.47 -0.88 7.97
N ALA A 101 6.54 -1.02 8.92
CA ALA A 101 6.13 -2.32 9.46
C ALA A 101 5.64 -3.25 8.35
N ALA A 102 4.82 -2.71 7.42
CA ALA A 102 4.29 -3.52 6.35
C ALA A 102 5.37 -4.02 5.38
N LEU A 103 6.37 -3.20 5.08
CA LEU A 103 7.52 -3.57 4.22
C LEU A 103 8.43 -4.60 4.91
N ALA A 104 8.63 -4.49 6.22
CA ALA A 104 9.48 -5.40 6.98
C ALA A 104 8.94 -6.84 6.98
N GLU A 105 7.61 -7.00 7.05
CA GLU A 105 6.95 -8.31 7.03
C GLU A 105 6.77 -8.90 5.62
N LEU A 106 6.73 -8.06 4.59
CA LEU A 106 6.54 -8.54 3.22
C LEU A 106 7.69 -9.46 2.79
N PRO A 107 7.42 -10.54 2.04
CA PRO A 107 8.48 -11.31 1.42
C PRO A 107 9.40 -10.39 0.60
N PRO A 108 10.74 -10.50 0.72
CA PRO A 108 11.68 -9.62 0.05
C PRO A 108 11.40 -9.37 -1.45
N PRO A 109 11.10 -10.39 -2.28
CA PRO A 109 10.84 -10.15 -3.69
C PRO A 109 9.59 -9.29 -3.95
N ARG A 110 8.59 -9.34 -3.07
CA ARG A 110 7.36 -8.54 -3.14
C ARG A 110 7.60 -7.11 -2.69
N ALA A 111 8.31 -6.91 -1.58
CA ALA A 111 8.73 -5.58 -1.13
C ALA A 111 9.59 -4.87 -2.20
N TYR A 112 10.59 -5.55 -2.75
CA TYR A 112 11.41 -4.99 -3.84
C TYR A 112 10.60 -4.65 -5.09
N ARG A 113 9.57 -5.45 -5.43
CA ARG A 113 8.67 -5.17 -6.56
C ARG A 113 7.83 -3.92 -6.29
N ALA A 114 7.27 -3.78 -5.09
CA ALA A 114 6.50 -2.59 -4.70
C ALA A 114 7.35 -1.32 -4.80
N LEU A 115 8.55 -1.33 -4.21
CA LEU A 115 9.45 -0.18 -4.24
C LEU A 115 9.96 0.14 -5.65
N ARG A 116 10.17 -0.88 -6.51
CA ARG A 116 10.51 -0.66 -7.92
C ARG A 116 9.36 -0.01 -8.70
N ALA A 117 8.11 -0.34 -8.38
CA ALA A 117 6.94 0.27 -9.03
C ALA A 117 6.88 1.78 -8.80
N LEU A 118 7.33 2.28 -7.64
CA LEU A 118 7.46 3.72 -7.38
C LEU A 118 8.44 4.38 -8.33
N LYS A 119 9.59 3.74 -8.59
CA LYS A 119 10.57 4.22 -9.57
C LYS A 119 10.03 4.20 -10.99
N GLU A 120 9.33 3.14 -11.39
CA GLU A 120 8.69 3.03 -12.71
C GLU A 120 7.64 4.14 -12.91
N ARG A 121 6.92 4.50 -11.84
CA ARG A 121 6.00 5.64 -11.77
C ARG A 121 6.69 7.00 -11.55
N ARG A 122 8.02 7.05 -11.53
CA ARG A 122 8.84 8.26 -11.31
C ARG A 122 8.55 9.00 -10.00
N ILE A 123 8.10 8.30 -8.97
CA ILE A 123 7.84 8.86 -7.63
C ILE A 123 9.14 8.88 -6.83
N ASN A 124 9.76 10.06 -6.66
CA ASN A 124 11.08 10.23 -6.04
C ASN A 124 11.12 11.29 -4.91
N ASN A 125 9.98 11.58 -4.31
CA ASN A 125 9.88 12.58 -3.25
C ASN A 125 10.67 12.17 -2.00
N ARG A 126 11.07 13.14 -1.16
CA ARG A 126 11.89 12.93 0.05
C ARG A 126 11.36 11.81 0.95
N ARG A 127 10.04 11.69 1.08
CA ARG A 127 9.40 10.67 1.92
C ARG A 127 9.59 9.27 1.35
N THR A 128 9.37 9.09 0.05
CA THR A 128 9.61 7.81 -0.63
C THR A 128 11.08 7.38 -0.50
N ARG A 129 12.01 8.33 -0.66
CA ARG A 129 13.44 8.05 -0.50
C ARG A 129 13.81 7.63 0.92
N ALA A 130 13.30 8.35 1.93
CA ALA A 130 13.51 8.01 3.33
C ALA A 130 13.01 6.60 3.67
N ILE A 131 11.80 6.23 3.24
CA ILE A 131 11.24 4.89 3.47
C ILE A 131 12.04 3.79 2.76
N ILE A 132 12.50 4.05 1.53
CA ILE A 132 13.36 3.09 0.80
C ILE A 132 14.71 2.93 1.51
N GLY A 133 15.31 4.02 1.97
CA GLY A 133 16.55 3.99 2.74
C GLY A 133 16.41 3.22 4.04
N GLU A 134 15.36 3.50 4.81
CA GLU A 134 15.04 2.79 6.06
C GLU A 134 14.83 1.28 5.82
N TYR A 135 14.04 0.91 4.80
CA TYR A 135 13.82 -0.49 4.45
C TYR A 135 15.13 -1.22 4.11
N LEU A 136 16.02 -0.59 3.33
CA LEU A 136 17.32 -1.19 2.98
C LEU A 136 18.22 -1.33 4.21
N ALA A 137 18.22 -0.34 5.11
CA ALA A 137 19.03 -0.35 6.34
C ALA A 137 18.57 -1.44 7.33
N GLN A 138 17.28 -1.78 7.35
CA GLN A 138 16.72 -2.81 8.23
C GLN A 138 16.85 -4.25 7.67
N ARG A 139 17.38 -4.43 6.45
CA ARG A 139 17.53 -5.78 5.86
C ARG A 139 18.56 -6.59 6.63
N ARG A 140 18.12 -7.75 7.17
CA ARG A 140 18.97 -8.70 7.88
C ARG A 140 20.20 -9.16 7.07
N ASP A 141 20.03 -9.40 5.78
CA ASP A 141 21.10 -9.84 4.89
C ASP A 141 21.06 -9.10 3.55
N LEU A 142 21.42 -7.81 3.61
CA LEU A 142 21.48 -6.97 2.41
C LEU A 142 22.54 -7.46 1.41
N ALA A 143 23.59 -8.16 1.87
CA ALA A 143 24.63 -8.71 1.01
C ALA A 143 24.07 -9.83 0.13
N PHE A 144 23.31 -10.77 0.72
CA PHE A 144 22.59 -11.79 -0.03
C PHE A 144 21.58 -11.17 -0.99
N ASP A 145 20.81 -10.19 -0.54
CA ASP A 145 19.84 -9.50 -1.38
C ASP A 145 20.52 -8.78 -2.57
N ALA A 146 21.73 -8.24 -2.38
CA ALA A 146 22.51 -7.61 -3.45
C ALA A 146 23.00 -8.59 -4.51
N VAL A 147 23.13 -9.88 -4.18
CA VAL A 147 23.44 -10.94 -5.15
C VAL A 147 22.15 -11.43 -5.82
N LYS A 148 21.17 -11.88 -5.02
CA LYS A 148 19.93 -12.51 -5.51
C LYS A 148 19.01 -11.54 -6.23
N TYR A 149 18.92 -10.30 -5.75
CA TYR A 149 18.04 -9.25 -6.27
C TYR A 149 18.84 -8.04 -6.79
N ARG A 150 20.07 -8.27 -7.25
CA ARG A 150 21.04 -7.25 -7.69
C ARG A 150 20.43 -6.06 -8.44
N GLY A 151 19.65 -6.34 -9.49
CA GLY A 151 19.02 -5.30 -10.30
C GLY A 151 18.03 -4.43 -9.52
N LYS A 152 17.26 -5.05 -8.61
CA LYS A 152 16.29 -4.35 -7.76
C LYS A 152 17.00 -3.56 -6.66
N VAL A 153 17.97 -4.15 -5.98
CA VAL A 153 18.76 -3.47 -4.93
C VAL A 153 19.48 -2.26 -5.51
N ARG A 154 20.22 -2.42 -6.62
CA ARG A 154 20.90 -1.31 -7.31
C ARG A 154 19.92 -0.20 -7.73
N ALA A 155 18.73 -0.57 -8.18
CA ALA A 155 17.72 0.41 -8.60
C ALA A 155 17.18 1.24 -7.42
N LEU A 156 17.06 0.64 -6.24
CA LEU A 156 16.58 1.28 -5.01
C LEU A 156 17.68 2.07 -4.30
N SER A 157 18.92 1.59 -4.26
CA SER A 157 20.03 2.33 -3.64
C SER A 157 20.33 3.66 -4.35
N ARG A 158 20.04 3.76 -5.66
CA ARG A 158 20.11 5.03 -6.41
C ARG A 158 18.94 5.97 -6.12
N HIS A 159 17.90 5.44 -5.49
CA HIS A 159 16.66 6.16 -5.24
C HIS A 159 16.57 6.64 -3.79
N ALA A 160 17.16 5.91 -2.84
CA ALA A 160 17.34 6.34 -1.45
C ALA A 160 18.16 7.64 -1.36
#